data_AF-A0A5K0ZPN6-F1
#
_entry.id   AF-A0A5K0ZPN6-F1
#
_cell.length_a   1.000
_cell.length_b   1.000
_cell.length_c   1.000
_cell.angle_alpha   90.00
_cell.angle_beta   90.00
_cell.angle_gamma   90.00
#
_symmetry.space_group_name_H-M   'P 1'
#
loop_
_entity.id
_entity.type
_entity.pdbx_description
1 polymer ?
#
loop_
_entity_poly.entity_id
_entity_poly.type
_entity_poly.pdbx_seq_one_letter_code
_entity_poly.pdbx_strand_id
1 'polypeptide(L)'
;YREWGWQIFQAFEKYTKVETGGYTSLDDVTTVPPHKRDKMETFFLGETLKYLYLLFGDDNVLPLDEFVFNTEAHPLPINWTAKLR
;
A
#
# COMPACT_ATOMS: atom_id res chain seq x y z
N TYR A 1 -5.11 14.56 -2.85
CA TYR A 1 -4.71 13.13 -2.87
C TYR A 1 -5.29 12.32 -1.71
N ARG A 2 -5.27 12.80 -0.46
CA ARG A 2 -5.84 12.07 0.70
C ARG A 2 -7.29 11.62 0.51
N GLU A 3 -8.17 12.48 -0.01
CA GLU A 3 -9.57 12.14 -0.34
C GLU A 3 -9.66 10.91 -1.26
N TRP A 4 -8.93 10.92 -2.39
CA TRP A 4 -8.91 9.79 -3.32
C TRP A 4 -8.25 8.55 -2.71
N GLY A 5 -7.19 8.72 -1.92
CA GLY A 5 -6.59 7.62 -1.17
C GLY A 5 -7.57 6.96 -0.20
N TRP A 6 -8.45 7.76 0.41
CA TRP A 6 -9.47 7.25 1.33
C TRP A 6 -10.54 6.46 0.56
N GLN A 7 -10.99 7.00 -0.58
CA GLN A 7 -11.92 6.29 -1.47
C GLN A 7 -11.34 4.95 -1.96
N ILE A 8 -10.04 4.92 -2.30
CA ILE A 8 -9.33 3.69 -2.69
C ILE A 8 -9.29 2.69 -1.52
N PHE A 9 -8.92 3.14 -0.33
CA PHE A 9 -8.87 2.26 0.85
C PHE A 9 -10.25 1.68 1.19
N GLN A 10 -11.30 2.52 1.16
CA GLN A 10 -12.68 2.06 1.35
C GLN A 10 -13.11 1.03 0.31
N ALA A 11 -12.65 1.15 -0.94
CA ALA A 11 -12.92 0.15 -1.97
C ALA A 11 -12.22 -1.19 -1.68
N PHE A 12 -10.96 -1.18 -1.20
CA PHE A 12 -10.30 -2.41 -0.74
C PHE A 12 -11.06 -3.06 0.42
N GLU A 13 -11.41 -2.28 1.45
CA GLU A 13 -12.18 -2.79 2.59
C GLU A 13 -13.52 -3.41 2.16
N LYS A 14 -14.21 -2.79 1.20
CA LYS A 14 -15.52 -3.25 0.73
C LYS A 14 -15.43 -4.49 -0.17
N TYR A 15 -14.49 -4.52 -1.11
CA TYR A 15 -14.51 -5.50 -2.19
C TYR A 15 -13.44 -6.57 -2.08
N THR A 16 -12.29 -6.31 -1.45
CA THR A 16 -11.16 -7.25 -1.44
C THR A 16 -10.95 -7.94 -0.10
N LYS A 17 -11.47 -7.39 1.01
CA LYS A 17 -11.37 -7.99 2.34
C LYS A 17 -12.01 -9.38 2.39
N VAL A 18 -11.34 -10.31 3.08
CA VAL A 18 -11.81 -11.68 3.31
C VAL A 18 -12.20 -11.83 4.78
N GLU A 19 -13.35 -12.44 5.05
CA GLU A 19 -13.90 -12.55 6.42
C GLU A 19 -12.98 -13.33 7.37
N THR A 20 -12.29 -14.35 6.87
CA THR A 20 -11.32 -15.14 7.64
C THR A 20 -9.98 -14.43 7.84
N GLY A 21 -9.78 -13.27 7.21
CA GLY A 21 -8.58 -12.45 7.31
C GLY A 21 -7.86 -12.25 5.97
N GLY A 22 -7.18 -11.12 5.85
CA GLY A 22 -6.43 -10.74 4.65
C GLY A 22 -7.29 -10.09 3.56
N TYR A 23 -6.70 -9.96 2.37
CA TYR A 23 -7.29 -9.33 1.20
C TYR A 23 -7.04 -10.21 -0.03
N THR A 24 -7.87 -10.07 -1.06
CA THR A 24 -7.70 -10.83 -2.29
C THR A 24 -7.90 -9.99 -3.54
N SER A 25 -7.31 -10.45 -4.64
CA SER A 25 -7.48 -9.84 -5.95
C SER A 25 -8.89 -10.08 -6.50
N LEU A 26 -9.34 -9.19 -7.40
CA LEU A 26 -10.59 -9.35 -8.14
C LEU A 26 -10.29 -9.82 -9.56
N ASP A 27 -11.12 -10.71 -10.09
CA ASP A 27 -11.03 -11.17 -11.48
C ASP A 27 -11.62 -10.16 -12.46
N ASP A 28 -12.77 -9.58 -12.11
CA ASP A 28 -13.50 -8.62 -12.92
C ASP A 28 -14.10 -7.53 -12.03
N VAL A 29 -13.73 -6.28 -12.28
CA VAL A 29 -14.19 -5.10 -11.53
C VAL A 29 -15.50 -4.52 -12.06
N THR A 30 -16.03 -5.03 -13.16
CA THR A 30 -17.29 -4.56 -13.76
C THR A 30 -18.53 -5.28 -13.21
N THR A 31 -18.32 -6.38 -12.48
CA THR A 31 -19.39 -7.17 -11.85
C THR A 31 -19.54 -6.83 -10.36
N VAL A 32 -20.79 -6.83 -9.87
CA VAL A 32 -21.10 -6.52 -8.46
C VAL A 32 -22.09 -7.57 -7.90
N PRO A 33 -21.69 -8.39 -6.91
CA PRO A 33 -20.36 -8.45 -6.29
C PRO A 33 -19.28 -8.99 -7.25
N PRO A 34 -18.04 -8.50 -7.18
CA PRO A 34 -16.97 -8.95 -8.06
C PRO A 34 -16.54 -10.38 -7.72
N HIS A 35 -16.15 -11.14 -8.73
CA HIS A 35 -15.51 -12.43 -8.53
C HIS A 35 -14.12 -12.24 -7.91
N LYS A 36 -13.89 -12.91 -6.77
CA LYS A 36 -12.64 -12.88 -6.03
C LYS A 36 -11.73 -14.02 -6.46
N ARG A 37 -10.44 -13.73 -6.58
CA ARG A 37 -9.39 -14.76 -6.64
C ARG A 37 -9.15 -15.32 -5.23
N ASP A 38 -8.34 -16.37 -5.14
CA ASP A 38 -7.75 -16.83 -3.87
C ASP A 38 -6.25 -16.53 -3.86
N LYS A 39 -5.90 -15.24 -3.91
CA LYS A 39 -4.51 -14.78 -3.95
C LYS A 39 -4.36 -13.37 -3.40
N MET A 40 -3.57 -13.25 -2.33
CA MET A 40 -3.06 -11.98 -1.84
C MET A 40 -1.63 -11.77 -2.36
N GLU A 41 -1.44 -10.76 -3.19
CA GLU A 41 -0.12 -10.45 -3.70
C GLU A 41 0.74 -9.78 -2.62
N THR A 42 2.03 -10.12 -2.58
CA THR A 42 2.97 -9.58 -1.57
C THR A 42 3.09 -8.06 -1.66
N PHE A 43 3.04 -7.51 -2.88
CA PHE A 43 3.06 -6.06 -3.12
C PHE A 43 1.87 -5.33 -2.50
N PHE A 44 0.75 -6.00 -2.22
CA PHE A 44 -0.36 -5.33 -1.53
C PHE A 44 0.08 -4.85 -0.14
N LEU A 45 0.86 -5.66 0.56
CA LEU A 45 1.44 -5.30 1.86
C LEU A 45 2.66 -4.39 1.70
N GLY A 46 3.57 -4.75 0.79
CA GLY A 46 4.83 -4.05 0.57
C GLY A 46 4.65 -2.62 0.05
N GLU A 47 3.70 -2.42 -0.85
CA GLU A 47 3.51 -1.17 -1.59
C GLU A 47 2.20 -0.49 -1.20
N THR A 48 1.06 -1.11 -1.53
CA THR A 48 -0.26 -0.46 -1.43
C THR A 48 -0.57 0.02 -0.03
N LEU A 49 -0.47 -0.86 0.98
CA LEU A 49 -0.73 -0.48 2.36
C LEU A 49 0.32 0.47 2.93
N LYS A 50 1.58 0.36 2.51
CA LYS A 50 2.65 1.28 2.92
C LYS A 50 2.38 2.69 2.43
N TYR A 51 2.03 2.86 1.15
CA TYR A 51 1.72 4.17 0.60
C TYR A 51 0.42 4.75 1.15
N LEU A 52 -0.60 3.92 1.40
CA LEU A 52 -1.80 4.39 2.11
C LEU A 52 -1.45 4.86 3.52
N TYR A 53 -0.62 4.13 4.27
CA TYR A 53 -0.17 4.56 5.59
C TYR A 53 0.58 5.89 5.53
N LEU A 54 1.58 6.02 4.64
CA LEU A 54 2.35 7.27 4.49
C LEU A 54 1.50 8.45 4.00
N LEU A 55 0.49 8.19 3.16
CA LEU A 55 -0.42 9.24 2.68
C LEU A 55 -1.21 9.89 3.81
N PHE A 56 -1.57 9.12 4.85
CA PHE A 56 -2.33 9.61 6.01
C PHE A 56 -1.49 9.87 7.26
N GLY A 57 -0.26 9.36 7.29
CA GLY A 57 0.69 9.57 8.39
C GLY A 57 1.33 10.95 8.37
N ASP A 58 2.21 11.16 9.36
CA ASP A 58 3.02 12.37 9.46
C ASP A 58 4.17 12.33 8.46
N ASP A 59 4.51 13.51 7.90
CA ASP A 59 5.55 13.65 6.88
C ASP A 59 6.96 13.26 7.38
N ASN A 60 7.14 13.22 8.70
CA ASN A 60 8.42 12.90 9.35
C ASN A 60 8.69 11.39 9.49
N VAL A 61 7.75 10.51 9.14
CA VAL A 61 7.92 9.06 9.30
C VAL A 61 8.99 8.51 8.34
N LEU A 62 8.95 8.93 7.07
CA LEU A 62 9.95 8.60 6.05
C LEU A 62 10.15 9.82 5.13
N PRO A 63 10.97 10.80 5.57
CA PRO A 63 11.20 12.02 4.81
C PRO A 63 11.79 11.73 3.43
N LEU A 64 11.20 12.31 2.38
CA LEU A 64 11.58 12.05 0.99
C LEU A 64 12.90 12.72 0.57
N ASP A 65 13.42 13.62 1.40
CA ASP A 65 14.75 14.22 1.30
C ASP A 65 15.85 13.37 1.96
N GLU A 66 15.48 12.32 2.71
CA GLU A 66 16.40 11.35 3.31
C GLU A 66 16.33 9.96 2.65
N PHE A 67 15.19 9.59 2.08
CA PHE A 67 14.93 8.27 1.50
C PHE A 67 14.42 8.35 0.06
N VAL A 68 14.86 7.39 -0.76
CA VAL A 68 14.31 7.11 -2.09
C VAL A 68 13.66 5.73 -2.07
N PHE A 69 12.44 5.62 -2.57
CA PHE A 69 11.76 4.34 -2.70
C PHE A 69 12.13 3.67 -4.03
N ASN A 70 12.42 2.38 -4.00
CA ASN A 70 12.50 1.60 -5.24
C ASN A 70 11.08 1.28 -5.77
N THR A 71 11.01 0.56 -6.89
CA THR A 71 9.73 0.21 -7.52
C THR A 71 8.84 -0.74 -6.70
N GLU A 72 9.36 -1.38 -5.65
CA GLU A 72 8.60 -2.22 -4.71
C GLU A 72 8.41 -1.53 -3.34
N ALA A 73 8.46 -0.20 -3.33
CA ALA A 73 8.26 0.63 -2.14
C ALA A 73 9.24 0.35 -0.99
N HIS A 74 10.41 -0.22 -1.25
CA HIS A 74 11.46 -0.35 -0.24
C HIS A 74 12.21 0.99 -0.11
N PRO A 75 12.23 1.61 1.09
CA PRO A 75 12.96 2.85 1.30
C PRO A 75 14.47 2.56 1.36
N LEU A 76 15.23 3.28 0.55
CA LEU A 76 16.68 3.26 0.50
C LEU A 76 17.21 4.62 0.98
N PRO A 77 18.12 4.67 1.96
CA PRO A 77 18.67 5.94 2.42
C PRO A 77 19.52 6.59 1.33
N ILE A 78 19.47 7.91 1.20
CA ILE A 78 20.32 8.67 0.29
C ILE A 78 21.78 8.66 0.81
N ASN A 79 21.96 8.89 2.11
CA ASN A 79 23.28 8.93 2.75
C ASN A 79 23.60 7.62 3.50
N TRP A 80 24.04 6.61 2.75
CA TRP A 80 24.42 5.30 3.31
C TRP A 80 25.54 5.36 4.37
N THR A 81 26.44 6.35 4.28
CA THR A 81 27.60 6.49 5.18
C THR A 81 27.29 7.15 6.52
N ALA A 82 26.16 7.86 6.65
CA ALA A 82 25.83 8.59 7.87
C ALA A 82 25.27 7.69 8.99
N LYS A 83 24.75 6.50 8.67
CA LYS A 83 24.18 5.56 9.65
C LYS A 83 25.19 4.57 10.27
N LEU A 84 26.45 4.60 9.85
CA LEU A 84 27.53 3.75 10.39
C LEU A 84 28.48 4.52 11.33
N ARG A 85 28.10 5.71 11.78
CA ARG A 85 28.82 6.49 12.79
C ARG A 85 27.93 6.78 13.99
#